data_AF-A0A1B1ADN5-F1
#
_entry.id   AF-A0A1B1ADN5-F1
#
_cell.length_a   1.000
_cell.length_b   1.000
_cell.length_c   1.000
_cell.angle_alpha   90.00
_cell.angle_beta   90.00
_cell.angle_gamma   90.00
#
_symmetry.space_group_name_H-M   'P 1'
#
loop_
_entity.id
_entity.type
_entity.pdbx_description
1 polymer ?
#
loop_
_entity_poly.entity_id
_entity_poly.type
_entity_poly.pdbx_seq_one_letter_code
_entity_poly.pdbx_strand_id
1 'polypeptide(L)'
;MAEPLHATFFAFRKREQSGVLLRLTLAFIVAAIVLCGAFAALFWTSIGPVVEWYGQILGAAATNDTSAIESAGIPPGFFSLIGGMLLWMFPFYILCAAFEAGALRWMVHGETKGFMGLSLGAPTWRVWSSYWIWFLLNIAFSIVMSVLMAVVIGVLAVSSGGNAAATATALPAVYVIQYATMIYFAVRFAPAAATSVARRKFAFFEAWTVTKGRFLSLLGSFFVLYLFYFIASIAFVAVFFAAVLGPAAPDLVAAGGDATRFSETMVAIVQSYIQSLSNPQNWVVLGVLQVLGTLVGVSFYIGMYGVNARAAQAALEEGKIAPTP
;
A
#
# COMPACT_ATOMS: atom_id res chain seq x y z
N MET A 1 -7.55 34.51 3.24
CA MET A 1 -7.01 33.31 3.92
C MET A 1 -7.95 32.16 3.63
N ALA A 2 -7.46 31.03 3.13
CA ALA A 2 -8.33 29.89 2.78
C ALA A 2 -8.90 29.26 4.06
N GLU A 3 -10.20 29.00 4.07
CA GLU A 3 -10.90 28.35 5.19
C GLU A 3 -10.33 26.96 5.50
N PRO A 4 -10.21 26.56 6.79
CA PRO A 4 -9.68 25.25 7.16
C PRO A 4 -10.47 24.11 6.51
N LEU A 5 -9.77 23.20 5.82
CA LEU A 5 -10.39 22.20 4.94
C LEU A 5 -11.25 21.15 5.70
N HIS A 6 -10.98 20.94 7.00
CA HIS A 6 -11.58 19.89 7.85
C HIS A 6 -11.64 18.50 7.16
N ALA A 7 -10.57 18.14 6.44
CA ALA A 7 -10.56 17.01 5.50
C ALA A 7 -10.45 15.64 6.17
N THR A 8 -9.73 15.55 7.30
CA THR A 8 -9.26 14.29 7.90
C THR A 8 -10.36 13.27 8.13
N PHE A 9 -11.53 13.70 8.62
CA PHE A 9 -12.67 12.82 8.91
C PHE A 9 -13.86 13.06 7.98
N PHE A 10 -13.63 13.69 6.82
CA PHE A 10 -14.69 14.06 5.91
C PHE A 10 -15.57 12.87 5.49
N ALA A 11 -14.94 11.75 5.09
CA ALA A 11 -15.64 10.53 4.69
C ALA A 11 -16.57 9.98 5.79
N PHE A 12 -16.19 10.12 7.06
CA PHE A 12 -16.95 9.60 8.20
C PHE A 12 -18.01 10.59 8.73
N ARG A 13 -17.88 11.88 8.40
CA ARG A 13 -18.84 12.92 8.78
C ARG A 13 -19.98 13.09 7.78
N LYS A 14 -19.77 12.76 6.50
CA LYS A 14 -20.81 12.88 5.47
C LYS A 14 -21.93 11.86 5.73
N ARG A 15 -23.16 12.33 5.95
CA ARG A 15 -24.32 11.51 6.36
C ARG A 15 -25.55 11.57 5.43
N GLU A 16 -25.41 12.12 4.22
CA GLU A 16 -26.54 12.28 3.28
C GLU A 16 -27.30 10.97 2.99
N GLN A 17 -26.58 9.84 2.89
CA GLN A 17 -27.17 8.50 2.80
C GLN A 17 -26.35 7.53 3.66
N SER A 18 -26.98 6.95 4.68
CA SER A 18 -26.31 6.01 5.58
C SER A 18 -26.02 4.67 4.88
N GLY A 19 -24.88 4.06 5.21
CA GLY A 19 -24.53 2.72 4.77
C GLY A 19 -24.04 2.58 3.31
N VAL A 20 -23.92 3.66 2.54
CA VAL A 20 -23.41 3.59 1.16
C VAL A 20 -21.98 3.03 1.10
N LEU A 21 -21.07 3.60 1.89
CA LEU A 21 -19.68 3.13 1.96
C LEU A 21 -19.57 1.69 2.47
N LEU A 22 -20.44 1.29 3.41
CA LEU A 22 -20.48 -0.08 3.92
C LEU A 22 -20.94 -1.06 2.83
N ARG A 23 -22.03 -0.77 2.12
CA ARG A 23 -22.51 -1.60 1.00
C ARG A 23 -21.46 -1.70 -0.11
N LEU A 24 -20.83 -0.59 -0.46
CA LEU A 24 -19.75 -0.55 -1.45
C LEU A 24 -18.53 -1.39 -1.00
N THR A 25 -18.16 -1.31 0.27
CA THR A 25 -17.07 -2.08 0.87
C THR A 25 -17.38 -3.57 0.86
N LEU A 26 -18.61 -3.97 1.23
CA LEU A 26 -19.06 -5.36 1.16
C LEU A 26 -19.01 -5.91 -0.27
N ALA A 27 -19.49 -5.13 -1.25
CA ALA A 27 -19.41 -5.52 -2.66
C ALA A 27 -17.95 -5.66 -3.13
N PHE A 28 -17.07 -4.75 -2.72
CA PHE A 28 -15.63 -4.85 -3.00
C PHE A 28 -15.02 -6.11 -2.37
N ILE A 29 -15.29 -6.39 -1.10
CA ILE A 29 -14.76 -7.57 -0.40
C ILE A 29 -15.25 -8.86 -1.07
N VAL A 30 -16.55 -8.97 -1.39
CA VAL A 30 -17.10 -10.15 -2.07
C VAL A 30 -16.44 -10.34 -3.44
N ALA A 31 -16.30 -9.28 -4.24
CA ALA A 31 -15.65 -9.36 -5.54
C ALA A 31 -14.15 -9.71 -5.41
N ALA A 32 -13.46 -9.17 -4.40
CA ALA A 32 -12.06 -9.49 -4.12
C ALA A 32 -11.89 -10.96 -3.71
N ILE A 33 -12.77 -11.49 -2.85
CA ILE A 33 -12.77 -12.92 -2.47
C ILE A 33 -12.99 -13.80 -3.69
N VAL A 34 -13.94 -13.46 -4.57
CA VAL A 34 -14.19 -14.22 -5.81
C VAL A 34 -12.96 -14.19 -6.73
N LEU A 35 -12.32 -13.03 -6.91
CA LEU A 35 -11.11 -12.91 -7.73
C LEU A 35 -9.92 -13.67 -7.14
N CYS A 36 -9.69 -13.58 -5.83
CA CYS A 36 -8.64 -14.32 -5.14
C CYS A 36 -8.90 -15.83 -5.20
N GLY A 37 -10.16 -16.25 -4.99
CA GLY A 37 -10.56 -17.65 -5.05
C GLY A 37 -10.41 -18.23 -6.46
N ALA A 38 -10.78 -17.46 -7.50
CA ALA A 38 -10.56 -17.86 -8.89
C ALA A 38 -9.07 -18.02 -9.21
N PHE A 39 -8.22 -17.08 -8.75
CA PHE A 39 -6.77 -17.20 -8.91
C PHE A 39 -6.20 -18.43 -8.20
N ALA A 40 -6.55 -18.61 -6.93
CA ALA A 40 -6.11 -19.76 -6.14
C ALA A 40 -6.55 -21.08 -6.78
N ALA A 41 -7.77 -21.16 -7.32
CA ALA A 41 -8.27 -22.33 -8.02
C ALA A 41 -7.52 -22.61 -9.33
N LEU A 42 -7.23 -21.58 -10.13
CA LEU A 42 -6.52 -21.71 -11.41
C LEU A 42 -5.05 -22.13 -11.22
N PHE A 43 -4.40 -21.67 -10.16
CA PHE A 43 -2.98 -21.91 -9.91
C PHE A 43 -2.71 -22.88 -8.76
N TRP A 44 -3.73 -23.60 -8.29
CA TRP A 44 -3.63 -24.48 -7.12
C TRP A 44 -2.47 -25.48 -7.22
N THR A 45 -2.31 -26.08 -8.39
CA THR A 45 -1.24 -27.06 -8.66
C THR A 45 0.16 -26.47 -8.68
N SER A 46 0.30 -25.15 -8.87
CA SER A 46 1.58 -24.44 -8.88
C SER A 46 1.93 -23.81 -7.54
N ILE A 47 0.94 -23.51 -6.69
CA ILE A 47 1.16 -22.88 -5.38
C ILE A 47 1.98 -23.79 -4.46
N GLY A 48 1.58 -25.08 -4.32
CA GLY A 48 2.25 -26.02 -3.42
C GLY A 48 3.76 -26.15 -3.68
N PRO A 49 4.18 -26.53 -4.92
CA PRO A 49 5.59 -26.65 -5.26
C PRO A 49 6.40 -25.36 -5.08
N VAL A 50 5.81 -24.19 -5.37
CA VAL A 50 6.49 -22.90 -5.18
C VAL A 50 6.67 -22.57 -3.69
N VAL A 51 5.67 -22.85 -2.85
CA VAL A 51 5.76 -22.65 -1.40
C VAL A 51 6.82 -23.58 -0.79
N GLU A 52 6.85 -24.84 -1.21
CA GLU A 52 7.84 -25.82 -0.74
C GLU A 52 9.26 -25.40 -1.13
N TRP A 53 9.47 -25.04 -2.41
CA TRP A 53 10.74 -24.51 -2.90
C TRP A 53 11.19 -23.26 -2.14
N TYR A 54 10.27 -22.32 -1.87
CA TYR A 54 10.59 -21.13 -1.09
C TYR A 54 10.99 -21.48 0.35
N GLY A 55 10.31 -22.46 0.97
CA GLY A 55 10.69 -22.99 2.28
C GLY A 55 12.08 -23.62 2.30
N GLN A 56 12.45 -24.36 1.25
CA GLN A 56 13.80 -24.93 1.10
C GLN A 56 14.87 -23.85 1.00
N ILE A 57 14.65 -22.81 0.18
CA ILE A 57 15.58 -21.68 0.06
C ILE A 57 15.73 -20.95 1.40
N LEU A 58 14.64 -20.69 2.11
CA LEU A 58 14.71 -20.04 3.43
C LEU A 58 15.46 -20.90 4.44
N GLY A 59 15.24 -22.22 4.45
CA GLY A 59 15.97 -23.15 5.31
C GLY A 59 17.47 -23.17 5.02
N ALA A 60 17.86 -23.22 3.75
CA ALA A 60 19.27 -23.21 3.34
C ALA A 60 19.95 -21.84 3.60
N ALA A 61 19.22 -20.74 3.38
CA ALA A 61 19.70 -19.39 3.71
C ALA A 61 19.93 -19.23 5.22
N ALA A 62 19.07 -19.83 6.04
CA ALA A 62 19.19 -19.82 7.49
C ALA A 62 20.45 -20.56 7.98
N THR A 63 20.92 -21.59 7.27
CA THR A 63 22.13 -22.36 7.61
C THR A 63 23.38 -21.90 6.86
N ASN A 64 23.31 -20.79 6.10
CA ASN A 64 24.37 -20.33 5.19
C ASN A 64 24.86 -21.41 4.21
N ASP A 65 23.99 -22.34 3.82
CA ASP A 65 24.33 -23.39 2.86
C ASP A 65 24.09 -22.90 1.44
N THR A 66 25.10 -22.24 0.87
CA THR A 66 25.05 -21.71 -0.50
C THR A 66 24.88 -22.81 -1.53
N SER A 67 25.37 -24.03 -1.26
CA SER A 67 25.25 -25.16 -2.18
C SER A 67 23.83 -25.71 -2.26
N ALA A 68 23.10 -25.72 -1.15
CA ALA A 68 21.68 -26.08 -1.10
C ALA A 68 20.80 -25.04 -1.82
N ILE A 69 21.14 -23.75 -1.74
CA ILE A 69 20.44 -22.69 -2.49
C ILE A 69 20.66 -22.85 -4.00
N GLU A 70 21.91 -23.06 -4.42
CA GLU A 70 22.25 -23.23 -5.84
C GLU A 70 21.63 -24.49 -6.46
N SER A 71 21.45 -25.54 -5.66
CA SER A 71 20.87 -26.82 -6.12
C SER A 71 19.35 -26.88 -6.08
N ALA A 72 18.66 -25.94 -5.40
CA ALA A 72 17.20 -25.94 -5.28
C ALA A 72 16.44 -25.80 -6.62
N GLY A 73 17.12 -25.40 -7.70
CA GLY A 73 16.52 -25.24 -9.03
C GLY A 73 15.34 -24.25 -9.04
N ILE A 74 14.60 -24.15 -10.14
CA ILE A 74 13.32 -23.42 -10.18
C ILE A 74 12.20 -24.46 -10.36
N PRO A 75 11.16 -24.47 -9.51
CA PRO A 75 10.14 -25.51 -9.56
C PRO A 75 9.27 -25.37 -10.83
N PRO A 76 8.74 -26.50 -11.35
CA PRO A 76 7.76 -26.47 -12.44
C PRO A 76 6.56 -25.60 -12.07
N GLY A 77 6.19 -24.67 -12.96
CA GLY A 77 5.05 -23.78 -12.73
C GLY A 77 5.40 -22.45 -12.05
N PHE A 78 6.64 -22.21 -11.62
CA PHE A 78 7.06 -20.92 -11.07
C PHE A 78 6.77 -19.74 -12.01
N PHE A 79 7.22 -19.83 -13.27
CA PHE A 79 6.97 -18.78 -14.27
C PHE A 79 5.48 -18.67 -14.64
N SER A 80 4.73 -19.77 -14.58
CA SER A 80 3.28 -19.76 -14.79
C SER A 80 2.57 -19.00 -13.67
N LEU A 81 2.96 -19.24 -12.42
CA LEU A 81 2.41 -18.56 -11.25
C LEU A 81 2.74 -17.06 -11.27
N ILE A 82 3.99 -16.68 -11.57
CA ILE A 82 4.39 -15.26 -11.68
C ILE A 82 3.65 -14.57 -12.83
N GLY A 83 3.62 -15.17 -14.02
CA GLY A 83 2.90 -14.62 -15.16
C GLY A 83 1.40 -14.51 -14.88
N GLY A 84 0.83 -15.53 -14.23
CA GLY A 84 -0.55 -15.55 -13.75
C GLY A 84 -0.83 -14.44 -12.75
N MET A 85 0.06 -14.20 -11.80
CA MET A 85 -0.07 -13.15 -10.79
C MET A 85 -0.07 -11.76 -11.46
N LEU A 86 0.79 -11.52 -12.45
CA LEU A 86 0.78 -10.28 -13.23
C LEU A 86 -0.55 -10.09 -13.97
N LEU A 87 -1.09 -11.15 -14.58
CA LEU A 87 -2.39 -11.10 -15.24
C LEU A 87 -3.54 -10.88 -14.25
N TRP A 88 -3.46 -11.45 -13.05
CA TRP A 88 -4.46 -11.28 -11.98
C TRP A 88 -4.44 -9.89 -11.36
N MET A 89 -3.28 -9.23 -11.30
CA MET A 89 -3.18 -7.84 -10.84
C MET A 89 -4.07 -6.92 -11.67
N PHE A 90 -4.23 -7.17 -12.98
CA PHE A 90 -5.04 -6.34 -13.87
C PHE A 90 -6.52 -6.21 -13.44
N PRO A 91 -7.32 -7.29 -13.34
CA PRO A 91 -8.70 -7.20 -12.86
C PRO A 91 -8.78 -6.75 -11.39
N PHE A 92 -7.79 -7.07 -10.56
CA PHE A 92 -7.76 -6.62 -9.17
C PHE A 92 -7.62 -5.09 -9.06
N TYR A 93 -6.72 -4.47 -9.84
CA TYR A 93 -6.59 -3.01 -9.89
C TYR A 93 -7.82 -2.32 -10.48
N ILE A 94 -8.51 -2.95 -11.44
CA ILE A 94 -9.80 -2.44 -11.94
C ILE A 94 -10.84 -2.46 -10.82
N LEU A 95 -10.87 -3.52 -10.00
CA LEU A 95 -11.76 -3.60 -8.84
C LEU A 95 -11.42 -2.50 -7.80
N CYS A 96 -10.14 -2.28 -7.49
CA CYS A 96 -9.71 -1.17 -6.63
C CYS A 96 -10.13 0.19 -7.19
N ALA A 97 -9.94 0.41 -8.50
CA ALA A 97 -10.38 1.64 -9.17
C ALA A 97 -11.90 1.80 -9.13
N ALA A 98 -12.66 0.72 -9.22
CA ALA A 98 -14.12 0.74 -9.12
C ALA A 98 -14.59 1.11 -7.71
N PHE A 99 -13.90 0.59 -6.69
CA PHE A 99 -14.13 0.93 -5.29
C PHE A 99 -13.81 2.39 -5.01
N GLU A 100 -12.62 2.87 -5.39
CA GLU A 100 -12.23 4.26 -5.23
C GLU A 100 -13.17 5.20 -6.00
N ALA A 101 -13.50 4.89 -7.26
CA ALA A 101 -14.43 5.70 -8.06
C ALA A 101 -15.84 5.73 -7.45
N GLY A 102 -16.32 4.63 -6.88
CA GLY A 102 -17.61 4.56 -6.18
C GLY A 102 -17.61 5.44 -4.93
N ALA A 103 -16.55 5.34 -4.12
CA ALA A 103 -16.39 6.13 -2.90
C ALA A 103 -16.31 7.63 -3.23
N LEU A 104 -15.47 8.01 -4.19
CA LEU A 104 -15.31 9.40 -4.64
C LEU A 104 -16.59 9.97 -5.27
N ARG A 105 -17.34 9.18 -6.04
CA ARG A 105 -18.60 9.63 -6.64
C ARG A 105 -19.63 9.99 -5.57
N TRP A 106 -19.80 9.13 -4.58
CA TRP A 106 -20.69 9.42 -3.47
C TRP A 106 -20.19 10.60 -2.62
N MET A 107 -18.88 10.65 -2.33
CA MET A 107 -18.32 11.74 -1.52
C MET A 107 -18.39 13.09 -2.23
N VAL A 108 -18.13 13.17 -3.53
CA VAL A 108 -18.12 14.43 -4.28
C VAL A 108 -19.53 14.83 -4.73
N HIS A 109 -20.26 13.93 -5.39
CA HIS A 109 -21.55 14.23 -6.05
C HIS A 109 -22.78 13.74 -5.26
N GLY A 110 -22.61 12.90 -4.23
CA GLY A 110 -23.73 12.28 -3.52
C GLY A 110 -24.42 11.14 -4.29
N GLU A 111 -23.95 10.82 -5.49
CA GLU A 111 -24.56 9.84 -6.38
C GLU A 111 -24.10 8.40 -6.07
N THR A 112 -25.02 7.45 -6.15
CA THR A 112 -24.72 6.00 -6.13
C THR A 112 -25.21 5.36 -7.43
N LYS A 113 -24.44 4.41 -7.99
CA LYS A 113 -24.81 3.69 -9.22
C LYS A 113 -24.20 2.29 -9.21
N GLY A 114 -24.92 1.33 -9.80
CA GLY A 114 -24.49 -0.07 -9.91
C GLY A 114 -24.84 -0.92 -8.69
N PHE A 115 -24.32 -2.14 -8.64
CA PHE A 115 -24.61 -3.08 -7.56
C PHE A 115 -23.95 -2.62 -6.26
N MET A 116 -24.76 -2.27 -5.25
CA MET A 116 -24.30 -1.77 -3.95
C MET A 116 -23.38 -0.52 -4.03
N GLY A 117 -23.44 0.24 -5.13
CA GLY A 117 -22.58 1.40 -5.39
C GLY A 117 -21.32 1.10 -6.20
N LEU A 118 -21.02 -0.19 -6.45
CA LEU A 118 -19.92 -0.62 -7.32
C LEU A 118 -20.40 -0.61 -8.78
N SER A 119 -19.66 0.11 -9.64
CA SER A 119 -19.99 0.20 -11.06
C SER A 119 -18.72 0.20 -11.90
N LEU A 120 -18.67 -0.56 -12.99
CA LEU A 120 -17.59 -0.49 -14.00
C LEU A 120 -17.93 0.54 -15.08
N GLY A 121 -18.12 1.79 -14.67
CA GLY A 121 -18.51 2.89 -15.56
C GLY A 121 -17.35 3.81 -15.94
N ALA A 122 -17.67 4.90 -16.66
CA ALA A 122 -16.71 5.94 -17.01
C ALA A 122 -15.89 6.49 -15.81
N PRO A 123 -16.44 6.67 -14.60
CA PRO A 123 -15.63 7.11 -13.46
C PRO A 123 -14.53 6.11 -13.06
N THR A 124 -14.80 4.81 -13.17
CA THR A 124 -13.82 3.75 -12.87
C THR A 124 -12.64 3.81 -13.82
N TRP A 125 -12.90 3.96 -15.12
CA TRP A 125 -11.84 4.10 -16.12
C TRP A 125 -11.01 5.37 -15.90
N ARG A 126 -11.61 6.48 -15.44
CA ARG A 126 -10.85 7.70 -15.12
C ARG A 126 -9.92 7.52 -13.92
N VAL A 127 -10.37 6.82 -12.88
CA VAL A 127 -9.53 6.48 -11.72
C VAL A 127 -8.44 5.49 -12.13
N TRP A 128 -8.79 4.47 -12.90
CA TRP A 128 -7.84 3.47 -13.40
C TRP A 128 -6.76 4.09 -14.31
N SER A 129 -7.12 5.01 -15.21
CA SER A 129 -6.15 5.78 -15.98
C SER A 129 -5.25 6.65 -15.09
N SER A 130 -5.75 7.13 -13.95
CA SER A 130 -4.93 7.87 -12.99
C SER A 130 -3.88 6.98 -12.33
N TYR A 131 -4.17 5.69 -12.13
CA TYR A 131 -3.18 4.73 -11.64
C TYR A 131 -2.05 4.51 -12.66
N TRP A 132 -2.36 4.46 -13.95
CA TRP A 132 -1.32 4.36 -15.00
C TRP A 132 -0.41 5.58 -15.04
N ILE A 133 -0.96 6.79 -14.92
CA ILE A 133 -0.13 7.99 -14.83
C ILE A 133 0.74 7.95 -13.57
N TRP A 134 0.19 7.56 -12.42
CA TRP A 134 0.96 7.37 -11.21
C TRP A 134 2.09 6.34 -11.37
N PHE A 135 1.81 5.23 -12.04
CA PHE A 135 2.81 4.20 -12.33
C PHE A 135 3.94 4.74 -13.22
N LEU A 136 3.61 5.42 -14.32
CA LEU A 136 4.61 6.04 -15.20
C LEU A 136 5.42 7.13 -14.49
N LEU A 137 4.77 7.95 -13.67
CA LEU A 137 5.46 8.96 -12.86
C LEU A 137 6.35 8.31 -11.80
N ASN A 138 5.93 7.20 -11.19
CA ASN A 138 6.74 6.47 -10.23
C ASN A 138 7.99 5.89 -10.89
N ILE A 139 7.87 5.31 -12.10
CA ILE A 139 9.01 4.84 -12.89
C ILE A 139 9.96 6.00 -13.21
N ALA A 140 9.44 7.08 -13.79
CA ALA A 140 10.25 8.23 -14.16
C ALA A 140 10.96 8.84 -12.95
N PHE A 141 10.25 9.01 -11.83
CA PHE A 141 10.80 9.53 -10.59
C PHE A 141 11.85 8.59 -10.00
N SER A 142 11.60 7.29 -10.00
CA SER A 142 12.56 6.30 -9.51
C SER A 142 13.85 6.33 -10.31
N ILE A 143 13.77 6.39 -11.65
CA ILE A 143 14.95 6.52 -12.52
C ILE A 143 15.73 7.80 -12.21
N VAL A 144 15.04 8.95 -12.17
CA VAL A 144 15.68 10.25 -11.89
C VAL A 144 16.35 10.24 -10.52
N MET A 145 15.66 9.76 -9.49
CA MET A 145 16.21 9.73 -8.14
C MET A 145 17.34 8.71 -8.01
N SER A 146 17.27 7.54 -8.65
CA SER A 146 18.38 6.58 -8.65
C SER A 146 19.64 7.16 -9.29
N VAL A 147 19.51 7.90 -10.40
CA VAL A 147 20.65 8.58 -11.04
C VAL A 147 21.20 9.68 -10.13
N LEU A 148 20.34 10.52 -9.57
CA LEU A 148 20.77 11.57 -8.63
C LEU A 148 21.47 10.98 -7.40
N MET A 149 20.94 9.89 -6.85
CA MET A 149 21.54 9.18 -5.73
C MET A 149 22.91 8.61 -6.09
N ALA A 150 23.06 7.98 -7.26
CA ALA A 150 24.34 7.47 -7.73
C ALA A 150 25.38 8.58 -7.87
N VAL A 151 24.99 9.74 -8.41
CA VAL A 151 25.87 10.92 -8.52
C VAL A 151 26.26 11.45 -7.14
N VAL A 152 25.30 11.63 -6.23
CA VAL A 152 25.56 12.14 -4.87
C VAL A 152 26.47 11.18 -4.10
N ILE A 153 26.22 9.87 -4.16
CA ILE A 153 27.08 8.86 -3.54
C ILE A 153 28.48 8.88 -4.15
N GLY A 154 28.59 8.99 -5.47
CA GLY A 154 29.88 9.09 -6.16
C GLY A 154 30.68 10.32 -5.72
N VAL A 155 30.03 11.49 -5.64
CA VAL A 155 30.66 12.73 -5.16
C VAL A 155 31.09 12.61 -3.70
N LEU A 156 30.26 12.03 -2.84
CA LEU A 156 30.57 11.80 -1.43
C LEU A 156 31.73 10.80 -1.25
N ALA A 157 31.78 9.76 -2.06
CA ALA A 157 32.89 8.80 -2.07
C ALA A 157 34.20 9.47 -2.48
N VAL A 158 34.20 10.34 -3.49
CA VAL A 158 35.40 11.08 -3.93
C VAL A 158 35.81 12.13 -2.89
N SER A 159 34.86 12.91 -2.35
CA SER A 159 35.16 13.99 -1.40
C SER A 159 35.59 13.48 -0.02
N SER A 160 35.18 12.28 0.36
CA SER A 160 35.63 11.60 1.58
C SER A 160 36.95 10.84 1.41
N GLY A 161 37.60 10.92 0.24
CA GLY A 161 38.83 10.18 -0.05
C GLY A 161 38.65 8.66 -0.05
N GLY A 162 37.45 8.16 -0.37
CA GLY A 162 37.10 6.75 -0.33
C GLY A 162 36.73 6.22 1.07
N ASN A 163 36.58 7.09 2.07
CA ASN A 163 36.16 6.66 3.41
C ASN A 163 34.67 6.24 3.41
N ALA A 164 34.44 4.93 3.43
CA ALA A 164 33.10 4.34 3.46
C ALA A 164 32.27 4.80 4.67
N ALA A 165 32.89 5.02 5.83
CA ALA A 165 32.18 5.46 7.03
C ALA A 165 31.64 6.90 6.89
N ALA A 166 32.42 7.80 6.28
CA ALA A 166 32.00 9.17 6.02
C ALA A 166 30.89 9.27 4.95
N THR A 167 30.91 8.36 3.96
CA THR A 167 29.82 8.26 2.98
C THR A 167 28.55 7.71 3.62
N ALA A 168 28.66 6.71 4.48
CA ALA A 168 27.53 6.09 5.18
C ALA A 168 26.80 7.05 6.13
N THR A 169 27.52 7.97 6.80
CA THR A 169 26.90 8.96 7.70
C THR A 169 26.13 10.05 6.96
N ALA A 170 26.47 10.34 5.70
CA ALA A 170 25.78 11.33 4.87
C ALA A 170 24.51 10.77 4.21
N LEU A 171 24.43 9.46 3.96
CA LEU A 171 23.30 8.80 3.28
C LEU A 171 21.91 9.12 3.88
N PRO A 172 21.70 9.11 5.21
CA PRO A 172 20.39 9.40 5.79
C PRO A 172 19.85 10.79 5.39
N ALA A 173 20.72 11.81 5.35
CA ALA A 173 20.31 13.16 4.96
C ALA A 173 19.85 13.21 3.50
N VAL A 174 20.51 12.46 2.61
CA VAL A 174 20.12 12.38 1.20
C VAL A 174 18.77 11.67 1.05
N TYR A 175 18.55 10.57 1.79
CA TYR A 175 17.26 9.88 1.80
C TYR A 175 16.13 10.77 2.32
N VAL A 176 16.37 11.57 3.35
CA VAL A 176 15.37 12.53 3.87
C VAL A 176 14.94 13.51 2.78
N ILE A 177 15.90 14.06 2.02
CA ILE A 177 15.60 14.96 0.90
C ILE A 177 14.78 14.23 -0.17
N GLN A 178 15.18 13.01 -0.54
CA GLN A 178 14.46 12.20 -1.52
C GLN A 178 13.00 11.94 -1.10
N TYR A 179 12.78 11.50 0.13
CA TYR A 179 11.44 11.25 0.63
C TYR A 179 10.64 12.54 0.78
N ALA A 180 11.25 13.65 1.19
CA ALA A 180 10.59 14.95 1.25
C ALA A 180 10.10 15.41 -0.14
N THR A 181 10.93 15.24 -1.18
CA THR A 181 10.52 15.50 -2.57
C THR A 181 9.38 14.59 -3.00
N MET A 182 9.45 13.30 -2.66
CA MET A 182 8.39 12.34 -2.99
C MET A 182 7.06 12.69 -2.29
N ILE A 183 7.10 13.03 -1.00
CA ILE A 183 5.94 13.47 -0.21
C ILE A 183 5.34 14.73 -0.81
N TYR A 184 6.17 15.69 -1.23
CA TYR A 184 5.69 16.92 -1.87
C TYR A 184 4.85 16.61 -3.13
N PHE A 185 5.36 15.79 -4.04
CA PHE A 185 4.62 15.40 -5.25
C PHE A 185 3.42 14.50 -4.94
N ALA A 186 3.54 13.58 -3.98
CA ALA A 186 2.45 12.72 -3.53
C ALA A 186 1.25 13.54 -3.05
N VAL A 187 1.46 14.51 -2.16
CA VAL A 187 0.37 15.35 -1.64
C VAL A 187 -0.21 16.25 -2.74
N ARG A 188 0.61 16.73 -3.68
CA ARG A 188 0.16 17.58 -4.79
C ARG A 188 -0.75 16.86 -5.78
N PHE A 189 -0.46 15.60 -6.08
CA PHE A 189 -1.21 14.79 -7.03
C PHE A 189 -2.19 13.80 -6.37
N ALA A 190 -2.21 13.70 -5.04
CA ALA A 190 -3.15 12.86 -4.30
C ALA A 190 -4.62 13.04 -4.73
N PRO A 191 -5.15 14.27 -4.93
CA PRO A 191 -6.55 14.42 -5.32
C PRO A 191 -6.81 14.18 -6.82
N ALA A 192 -5.84 13.74 -7.63
CA ALA A 192 -6.03 13.58 -9.08
C ALA A 192 -7.22 12.69 -9.49
N ALA A 193 -7.41 11.57 -8.78
CA ALA A 193 -8.57 10.71 -8.98
C ALA A 193 -9.89 11.43 -8.60
N ALA A 194 -9.90 12.12 -7.46
CA ALA A 194 -11.04 12.90 -7.00
C ALA A 194 -11.38 14.06 -7.94
N THR A 195 -10.39 14.78 -8.44
CA THR A 195 -10.55 15.85 -9.44
C THR A 195 -11.13 15.31 -10.74
N SER A 196 -10.67 14.13 -11.19
CA SER A 196 -11.19 13.50 -12.40
C SER A 196 -12.66 13.05 -12.26
N VAL A 197 -13.04 12.57 -11.08
CA VAL A 197 -14.43 12.24 -10.75
C VAL A 197 -15.28 13.50 -10.61
N ALA A 198 -14.78 14.52 -9.91
CA ALA A 198 -15.44 15.81 -9.70
C ALA A 198 -15.77 16.52 -11.02
N ARG A 199 -14.80 16.58 -11.94
CA ARG A 199 -14.97 17.27 -13.22
C ARG A 199 -15.70 16.46 -14.29
N ARG A 200 -16.02 15.20 -13.97
CA ARG A 200 -16.56 14.21 -14.92
C ARG A 200 -15.72 14.07 -16.19
N LYS A 201 -14.41 14.28 -16.11
CA LYS A 201 -13.44 14.03 -17.19
C LYS A 201 -12.08 13.69 -16.62
N PHE A 202 -11.23 13.04 -17.40
CA PHE A 202 -9.87 12.76 -16.97
C PHE A 202 -9.09 14.06 -16.78
N ALA A 203 -8.56 14.30 -15.56
CA ALA A 203 -8.01 15.59 -15.15
C ALA A 203 -6.85 15.43 -14.15
N PHE A 204 -5.89 14.55 -14.44
CA PHE A 204 -4.81 14.21 -13.51
C PHE A 204 -3.96 15.44 -13.11
N PHE A 205 -3.45 16.19 -14.09
CA PHE A 205 -2.56 17.33 -13.83
C PHE A 205 -3.26 18.53 -13.20
N GLU A 206 -4.59 18.60 -13.29
CA GLU A 206 -5.37 19.63 -12.61
C GLU A 206 -5.47 19.40 -11.10
N ALA A 207 -5.03 18.26 -10.58
CA ALA A 207 -4.80 18.09 -9.14
C ALA A 207 -3.88 19.20 -8.57
N TRP A 208 -2.94 19.70 -9.39
CA TRP A 208 -2.05 20.77 -8.98
C TRP A 208 -2.79 22.08 -8.67
N THR A 209 -3.82 22.43 -9.46
CA THR A 209 -4.61 23.63 -9.23
C THR A 209 -5.49 23.48 -7.98
N VAL A 210 -6.02 22.27 -7.74
CA VAL A 210 -6.81 21.91 -6.55
C VAL A 210 -5.99 22.04 -5.26
N THR A 211 -4.72 21.63 -5.28
CA THR A 211 -3.84 21.70 -4.10
C THR A 211 -3.18 23.08 -3.91
N LYS A 212 -3.27 23.99 -4.88
CA LYS A 212 -2.64 25.32 -4.81
C LYS A 212 -3.26 26.16 -3.69
N GLY A 213 -2.42 26.60 -2.75
CA GLY A 213 -2.82 27.36 -1.55
C GLY A 213 -3.34 26.51 -0.39
N ARG A 214 -3.44 25.18 -0.54
CA ARG A 214 -3.98 24.27 0.49
C ARG A 214 -3.04 23.10 0.84
N PHE A 215 -1.79 23.16 0.37
CA PHE A 215 -0.80 22.09 0.52
C PHE A 215 -0.58 21.67 1.98
N LEU A 216 -0.32 22.62 2.88
CA LEU A 216 -0.05 22.31 4.30
C LEU A 216 -1.28 21.73 5.01
N SER A 217 -2.48 22.20 4.68
CA SER A 217 -3.72 21.64 5.23
C SER A 217 -3.95 20.20 4.76
N LEU A 218 -3.63 19.89 3.51
CA LEU A 218 -3.70 18.52 2.97
C LEU A 218 -2.62 17.62 3.56
N LEU A 219 -1.36 18.10 3.60
CA LEU A 219 -0.25 17.40 4.23
C LEU A 219 -0.57 17.05 5.69
N GLY A 220 -1.08 18.01 6.46
CA GLY A 220 -1.49 17.78 7.84
C GLY A 220 -2.65 16.79 7.97
N SER A 221 -3.63 16.84 7.06
CA SER A 221 -4.74 15.88 7.06
C SER A 221 -4.26 14.45 6.78
N PHE A 222 -3.37 14.28 5.79
CA PHE A 222 -2.75 12.99 5.50
C PHE A 222 -1.85 12.51 6.61
N PHE A 223 -1.04 13.39 7.19
CA PHE A 223 -0.15 13.05 8.31
C PHE A 223 -0.94 12.49 9.50
N VAL A 224 -2.05 13.13 9.88
CA VAL A 224 -2.90 12.64 10.97
C VAL A 224 -3.51 11.27 10.64
N LEU A 225 -4.00 11.05 9.42
CA LEU A 225 -4.51 9.74 9.01
C LEU A 225 -3.42 8.67 9.04
N TYR A 226 -2.23 8.98 8.52
CA TYR A 226 -1.09 8.07 8.55
C TYR A 226 -0.64 7.78 9.98
N LEU A 227 -0.67 8.77 10.88
CA LEU A 227 -0.33 8.56 12.29
C LEU A 227 -1.30 7.57 12.95
N PHE A 228 -2.61 7.72 12.75
CA PHE A 228 -3.59 6.75 13.25
C PHE A 228 -3.38 5.36 12.65
N TYR A 229 -3.16 5.27 11.34
CA TYR A 229 -2.89 4.01 10.67
C TYR A 229 -1.59 3.36 11.17
N PHE A 230 -0.55 4.15 11.41
CA PHE A 230 0.74 3.68 11.93
C PHE A 230 0.60 3.14 13.35
N ILE A 231 -0.10 3.84 14.23
CA ILE A 231 -0.39 3.35 15.60
C ILE A 231 -1.20 2.06 15.54
N ALA A 232 -2.26 2.01 14.71
CA ALA A 232 -3.07 0.81 14.54
C ALA A 232 -2.26 -0.37 13.97
N SER A 233 -1.38 -0.09 13.00
CA SER A 233 -0.50 -1.10 12.39
C SER A 233 0.54 -1.62 13.37
N ILE A 234 1.15 -0.75 14.19
CA ILE A 234 2.07 -1.18 15.26
C ILE A 234 1.34 -2.08 16.25
N ALA A 235 0.17 -1.66 16.73
CA ALA A 235 -0.62 -2.47 17.65
C ALA A 235 -0.98 -3.83 17.03
N PHE A 236 -1.36 -3.83 15.76
CA PHE A 236 -1.72 -5.04 15.03
C PHE A 236 -0.52 -5.98 14.83
N VAL A 237 0.63 -5.45 14.42
CA VAL A 237 1.89 -6.20 14.30
C VAL A 237 2.32 -6.74 15.66
N ALA A 238 2.22 -5.95 16.74
CA ALA A 238 2.54 -6.42 18.08
C ALA A 238 1.64 -7.59 18.52
N VAL A 239 0.34 -7.55 18.23
CA VAL A 239 -0.58 -8.66 18.51
C VAL A 239 -0.24 -9.88 17.65
N PHE A 240 0.07 -9.69 16.37
CA PHE A 240 0.50 -10.77 15.49
C PHE A 240 1.77 -11.45 16.01
N PHE A 241 2.80 -10.64 16.34
CA PHE A 241 4.05 -11.13 16.92
C PHE A 241 3.80 -11.83 18.26
N ALA A 242 2.95 -11.31 19.13
CA ALA A 242 2.62 -11.97 20.40
C ALA A 242 1.88 -13.30 20.19
N ALA A 243 0.97 -13.39 19.21
CA ALA A 243 0.22 -14.60 18.93
C ALA A 243 1.08 -15.69 18.26
N VAL A 244 2.00 -15.29 17.39
CA VAL A 244 2.83 -16.20 16.59
C VAL A 244 4.16 -16.54 17.29
N LEU A 245 4.78 -15.54 17.93
CA LEU A 245 6.10 -15.62 18.57
C LEU A 245 6.06 -15.55 20.08
N GLY A 246 4.88 -15.49 20.71
CA GLY A 246 4.72 -15.41 22.16
C GLY A 246 5.64 -16.35 22.96
N PRO A 247 5.83 -17.62 22.53
CA PRO A 247 6.78 -18.54 23.17
C PRO A 247 8.27 -18.17 23.03
N ALA A 248 8.66 -17.50 21.94
CA ALA A 248 10.05 -17.17 21.59
C ALA A 248 10.46 -15.71 21.89
N ALA A 249 9.51 -14.86 22.28
CA ALA A 249 9.76 -13.43 22.56
C ALA A 249 10.81 -13.18 23.68
N PRO A 250 10.83 -13.95 24.80
CA PRO A 250 11.86 -13.77 25.83
C PRO A 250 13.28 -14.05 25.32
N ASP A 251 13.43 -15.05 24.44
CA ASP A 251 14.73 -15.44 23.87
C ASP A 251 15.25 -14.39 22.88
N LEU A 252 14.35 -13.70 22.18
CA LEU A 252 14.68 -12.59 21.27
C LEU A 252 15.28 -11.40 22.02
N VAL A 253 14.67 -11.07 23.16
CA VAL A 253 15.12 -9.98 24.04
C VAL A 253 16.45 -10.34 24.68
N ALA A 254 16.61 -11.59 25.12
CA ALA A 254 17.87 -12.10 25.66
C ALA A 254 19.01 -12.14 24.62
N ALA A 255 18.68 -12.27 23.33
CA ALA A 255 19.65 -12.31 22.24
C ALA A 255 20.07 -10.93 21.69
N GLY A 256 19.44 -9.83 22.13
CA GLY A 256 19.64 -8.49 21.54
C GLY A 256 21.06 -7.89 21.65
N GLY A 257 21.96 -8.52 22.40
CA GLY A 257 23.37 -8.11 22.56
C GLY A 257 24.40 -9.00 21.88
N ASP A 258 23.98 -10.12 21.27
CA ASP A 258 24.88 -11.10 20.63
C ASP A 258 24.36 -11.42 19.23
N ALA A 259 25.11 -10.99 18.21
CA ALA A 259 24.74 -11.16 16.81
C ALA A 259 24.61 -12.65 16.41
N THR A 260 25.40 -13.53 17.02
CA THR A 260 25.36 -14.97 16.73
C THR A 260 24.10 -15.58 17.32
N ARG A 261 23.84 -15.30 18.60
CA ARG A 261 22.63 -15.75 19.29
C ARG A 261 21.37 -15.17 18.68
N PHE A 262 21.41 -13.93 18.21
CA PHE A 262 20.29 -13.30 17.50
C PHE A 262 19.98 -14.06 16.20
N SER A 263 21.01 -14.41 15.42
CA SER A 263 20.85 -15.22 14.21
C SER A 263 20.22 -16.58 14.52
N GLU A 264 20.73 -17.30 15.52
CA GLU A 264 20.18 -18.60 15.95
C GLU A 264 18.72 -18.49 16.42
N THR A 265 18.39 -17.45 17.20
CA THR A 265 17.02 -17.20 17.64
C THR A 265 16.09 -16.85 16.48
N MET A 266 16.56 -16.09 15.47
CA MET A 266 15.77 -15.82 14.25
C MET A 266 15.46 -17.11 13.49
N VAL A 267 16.44 -18.00 13.36
CA VAL A 267 16.26 -19.31 12.70
C VAL A 267 15.20 -20.14 13.44
N ALA A 268 15.32 -20.23 14.76
CA ALA A 268 14.35 -20.95 15.60
C ALA A 268 12.94 -20.34 15.49
N ILE A 269 12.84 -19.01 15.37
CA ILE A 269 11.58 -18.30 15.17
C ILE A 269 10.95 -18.60 13.82
N VAL A 270 11.73 -18.60 12.74
CA VAL A 270 11.23 -18.94 11.41
C VAL A 270 10.74 -20.39 11.38
N GLN A 271 11.48 -21.31 12.00
CA GLN A 271 11.06 -22.71 12.11
C GLN A 271 9.79 -22.86 12.96
N SER A 272 9.71 -22.18 14.10
CA SER A 272 8.51 -22.14 14.95
C SER A 272 7.31 -21.57 14.18
N TYR A 273 7.52 -20.51 13.39
CA TYR A 273 6.48 -19.96 12.52
C TYR A 273 6.00 -20.98 11.49
N ILE A 274 6.91 -21.65 10.77
CA ILE A 274 6.54 -22.68 9.79
C ILE A 274 5.78 -23.83 10.47
N GLN A 275 6.23 -24.29 11.64
CA GLN A 275 5.51 -25.31 12.43
C GLN A 275 4.15 -24.78 12.90
N SER A 276 4.05 -23.51 13.26
CA SER A 276 2.79 -22.89 13.66
C SER A 276 1.75 -22.97 12.53
N LEU A 277 2.18 -22.91 11.26
CA LEU A 277 1.30 -23.08 10.09
C LEU A 277 0.79 -24.52 9.93
N SER A 278 1.34 -25.51 10.64
CA SER A 278 0.77 -26.86 10.66
C SER A 278 -0.41 -26.99 11.63
N ASN A 279 -0.56 -26.07 12.59
CA ASN A 279 -1.64 -26.10 13.56
C ASN A 279 -2.91 -25.40 13.01
N PRO A 280 -4.05 -26.10 12.87
CA PRO A 280 -5.30 -25.50 12.39
C PRO A 280 -5.79 -24.29 13.21
N GLN A 281 -5.52 -24.27 14.52
CA GLN A 281 -5.93 -23.16 15.38
C GLN A 281 -5.20 -21.86 15.02
N ASN A 282 -3.94 -21.94 14.60
CA ASN A 282 -3.17 -20.77 14.19
C ASN A 282 -3.74 -20.17 12.89
N TRP A 283 -4.26 -20.99 11.97
CA TRP A 283 -4.95 -20.48 10.78
C TRP A 283 -6.20 -19.66 11.13
N VAL A 284 -6.94 -20.06 12.17
CA VAL A 284 -8.10 -19.28 12.65
C VAL A 284 -7.63 -17.93 13.19
N VAL A 285 -6.59 -17.91 14.01
CA VAL A 285 -6.03 -16.66 14.56
C VAL A 285 -5.50 -15.75 13.45
N LEU A 286 -4.71 -16.30 12.53
CA LEU A 286 -4.19 -15.57 11.36
C LEU A 286 -5.32 -15.04 10.47
N GLY A 287 -6.38 -15.83 10.27
CA GLY A 287 -7.56 -15.42 9.52
C GLY A 287 -8.31 -14.26 10.19
N VAL A 288 -8.55 -14.33 11.50
CA VAL A 288 -9.19 -13.25 12.26
C VAL A 288 -8.35 -11.98 12.22
N LEU A 289 -7.04 -12.10 12.45
CA LEU A 289 -6.12 -10.98 12.35
C LEU A 289 -6.19 -10.38 10.94
N GLN A 290 -6.06 -11.19 9.89
CA GLN A 290 -6.12 -10.71 8.51
C GLN A 290 -7.42 -9.94 8.22
N VAL A 291 -8.56 -10.41 8.72
CA VAL A 291 -9.85 -9.69 8.59
C VAL A 291 -9.80 -8.35 9.30
N LEU A 292 -9.34 -8.29 10.55
CA LEU A 292 -9.22 -7.05 11.32
C LEU A 292 -8.26 -6.07 10.65
N GLY A 293 -7.09 -6.54 10.19
CA GLY A 293 -6.13 -5.73 9.46
C GLY A 293 -6.70 -5.18 8.15
N THR A 294 -7.49 -5.99 7.43
CA THR A 294 -8.20 -5.57 6.23
C THR A 294 -9.23 -4.48 6.54
N LEU A 295 -10.00 -4.61 7.64
CA LEU A 295 -10.96 -3.58 8.06
C LEU A 295 -10.27 -2.25 8.42
N VAL A 296 -9.13 -2.31 9.13
CA VAL A 296 -8.31 -1.13 9.43
C VAL A 296 -7.79 -0.50 8.14
N GLY A 297 -7.24 -1.30 7.23
CA GLY A 297 -6.73 -0.85 5.94
C GLY A 297 -7.81 -0.19 5.08
N VAL A 298 -8.97 -0.82 4.93
CA VAL A 298 -10.10 -0.26 4.17
C VAL A 298 -10.58 1.05 4.79
N SER A 299 -10.69 1.11 6.12
CA SER A 299 -11.09 2.34 6.83
C SER A 299 -10.09 3.47 6.57
N PHE A 300 -8.79 3.15 6.59
CA PHE A 300 -7.73 4.10 6.26
C PHE A 300 -7.84 4.59 4.81
N TYR A 301 -8.00 3.69 3.83
CA TYR A 301 -8.17 4.07 2.42
C TYR A 301 -9.41 4.94 2.20
N ILE A 302 -10.54 4.62 2.82
CA ILE A 302 -11.74 5.47 2.78
C ILE A 302 -11.44 6.87 3.34
N GLY A 303 -10.70 6.95 4.46
CA GLY A 303 -10.23 8.23 5.03
C GLY A 303 -9.40 9.03 4.03
N MET A 304 -8.44 8.39 3.37
CA MET A 304 -7.60 9.00 2.33
C MET A 304 -8.43 9.53 1.15
N TYR A 305 -9.38 8.74 0.66
CA TYR A 305 -10.31 9.17 -0.39
C TYR A 305 -11.17 10.35 0.09
N GLY A 306 -11.53 10.40 1.37
CA GLY A 306 -12.25 11.52 1.99
C GLY A 306 -11.48 12.83 1.94
N VAL A 307 -10.19 12.81 2.26
CA VAL A 307 -9.32 14.00 2.15
C VAL A 307 -9.27 14.49 0.71
N ASN A 308 -9.08 13.57 -0.25
CA ASN A 308 -9.06 13.88 -1.68
C ASN A 308 -10.40 14.45 -2.18
N ALA A 309 -11.52 13.86 -1.75
CA ALA A 309 -12.85 14.31 -2.13
C ALA A 309 -13.15 15.72 -1.61
N ARG A 310 -12.81 16.02 -0.35
CA ARG A 310 -13.01 17.36 0.22
C ARG A 310 -12.15 18.40 -0.49
N ALA A 311 -10.91 18.05 -0.86
CA ALA A 311 -10.06 18.94 -1.64
C ALA A 311 -10.69 19.29 -3.00
N ALA A 312 -11.22 18.27 -3.70
CA ALA A 312 -11.90 18.46 -4.97
C ALA A 312 -13.19 19.29 -4.84
N GLN A 313 -14.00 19.05 -3.79
CA GLN A 313 -15.20 19.84 -3.52
C GLN A 313 -14.89 21.30 -3.23
N ALA A 314 -13.90 21.57 -2.37
CA ALA A 314 -13.49 22.95 -2.09
C ALA A 314 -13.03 23.66 -3.36
N ALA A 315 -12.35 22.96 -4.28
CA ALA A 315 -11.95 23.54 -5.55
C ALA A 315 -13.13 23.77 -6.53
N LEU A 316 -14.19 22.96 -6.46
CA LEU A 316 -15.44 23.20 -7.19
C LEU A 316 -16.17 24.44 -6.63
N GLU A 317 -16.29 24.53 -5.30
CA GLU A 317 -16.91 25.67 -4.59
C GLU A 317 -16.19 26.99 -4.91
N GLU A 318 -14.87 26.96 -5.03
CA GLU A 318 -14.03 28.10 -5.41
C GLU A 318 -14.02 28.41 -6.92
N GLY A 319 -14.67 27.60 -7.76
CA GLY A 319 -14.64 27.75 -9.21
C GLY A 319 -13.26 27.50 -9.86
N LYS A 320 -12.30 26.92 -9.14
CA LYS A 320 -10.97 26.55 -9.67
C LYS A 320 -11.04 25.42 -10.70
N ILE A 321 -12.07 24.58 -10.57
CA ILE A 321 -12.40 23.52 -11.51
C ILE A 321 -13.90 23.57 -11.79
N ALA A 322 -14.28 23.25 -13.02
CA ALA A 322 -15.69 23.16 -13.43
C ALA A 322 -16.03 21.71 -13.85
N PRO A 323 -17.25 21.23 -13.53
CA PRO A 323 -17.77 20.01 -14.13
C PRO A 323 -17.93 20.22 -15.63
N THR A 324 -17.54 19.21 -16.41
CA THR A 324 -17.84 19.19 -17.84
C THR A 324 -19.32 18.83 -17.98
N PRO A 325 -20.09 19.52 -18.85
CA PRO A 325 -21.49 19.20 -19.10
C PRO A 325 -21.70 17.75 -19.51
#